data_AF-A0A920QYN7-F1
#
_entry.id   AF-A0A920QYN7-F1
#
_cell.length_a   1.000
_cell.length_b   1.000
_cell.length_c   1.000
_cell.angle_alpha   90.00
_cell.angle_beta   90.00
_cell.angle_gamma   90.00
#
_symmetry.space_group_name_H-M   'P 1'
#
loop_
_entity.id
_entity.type
_entity.pdbx_description
1 polymer ?
#
loop_
_entity_poly.entity_id
_entity_poly.type
_entity_poly.pdbx_seq_one_letter_code
_entity_poly.pdbx_strand_id
1 'polypeptide(L)'
;MSLNLLKTAKQIDVMATNISGRQNVHLEKIKKAINAINQFSIENFKQLKNEKSNELSFVVPTIVEHPKNRYSTTNKIYEYCVMAVDGSQIEMDRHAPTTCFLINIGTCTLKYGNAAKSIFSSTPILYAKNDELVIKNELNYSERLIEGDLLAAKRSVDEIKFLGNLLKKSSEQLPRICLLDGSLQMISLKGYYNDEIVLHEFIESGMVTELNKIKSIITESTNTVFASYISYPNSTDIINALKLTSCQSESIKCGRFGNEQSCSECIGGVLDRELFSTILSPGERSSVFYASENSLSEYYQDHRIMFFYINVNNEIARIEIPQWIGENSKLLELLHSLILDQCAKGKGYPVSLMEAHEQAVVTNADRKTFITMIEKTLHHQNIPIYTSMKNHSKNLRWL
;
A
#
# COMPACT_ATOMS: atom_id res chain seq x y z
N MET A 1 -15.43 -24.57 19.25
CA MET A 1 -16.09 -23.61 20.16
C MET A 1 -16.27 -22.30 19.41
N SER A 2 -17.49 -21.75 19.37
CA SER A 2 -17.76 -20.42 18.82
C SER A 2 -17.28 -19.34 19.80
N LEU A 3 -16.95 -18.17 19.28
CA LEU A 3 -16.63 -16.98 20.08
C LEU A 3 -17.82 -16.57 20.95
N ASN A 4 -17.61 -16.29 22.24
CA ASN A 4 -18.67 -15.82 23.14
C ASN A 4 -18.88 -14.30 22.97
N LEU A 5 -19.76 -13.94 22.05
CA LEU A 5 -20.04 -12.55 21.70
C LEU A 5 -20.65 -11.73 22.85
N LEU A 6 -21.35 -12.36 23.80
CA LEU A 6 -21.91 -11.66 24.98
C LEU A 6 -20.81 -11.16 25.92
N LYS A 7 -19.76 -11.97 26.14
CA LYS A 7 -18.59 -11.53 26.93
C LYS A 7 -17.78 -10.48 26.20
N THR A 8 -17.71 -10.55 24.87
CA THR A 8 -17.02 -9.55 24.04
C THR A 8 -17.79 -8.22 24.04
N ALA A 9 -19.12 -8.23 23.93
CA ALA A 9 -19.95 -7.03 23.94
C ALA A 9 -19.72 -6.15 25.18
N LYS A 10 -19.69 -6.77 26.37
CA LYS A 10 -19.38 -6.05 27.62
C LYS A 10 -18.01 -5.36 27.60
N GLN A 11 -17.01 -5.97 26.96
CA GLN A 11 -15.68 -5.38 26.81
C GLN A 11 -15.68 -4.24 25.79
N ILE A 12 -16.49 -4.33 24.74
CA ILE A 12 -16.68 -3.27 23.74
C ILE A 12 -17.31 -2.02 24.39
N ASP A 13 -18.28 -2.18 25.29
CA ASP A 13 -18.90 -1.04 25.99
C ASP A 13 -17.90 -0.29 26.89
N VAL A 14 -17.06 -1.03 27.62
CA VAL A 14 -15.96 -0.47 28.42
C VAL A 14 -14.94 0.25 27.52
N MET A 15 -14.60 -0.33 26.37
CA MET A 15 -13.73 0.28 25.38
C MET A 15 -14.30 1.61 24.86
N ALA A 16 -15.59 1.66 24.50
CA ALA A 16 -16.25 2.86 23.99
C ALA A 16 -16.20 4.02 25.00
N THR A 17 -16.45 3.73 26.28
CA THR A 17 -16.37 4.71 27.37
C THR A 17 -14.96 5.28 27.51
N ASN A 18 -13.94 4.41 27.47
CA ASN A 18 -12.54 4.82 27.54
C ASN A 18 -12.09 5.66 26.33
N ILE A 19 -12.60 5.36 25.12
CA ILE A 19 -12.32 6.15 23.92
C ILE A 19 -12.91 7.55 24.04
N SER A 20 -14.17 7.65 24.48
CA SER A 20 -14.85 8.95 24.66
C SER A 20 -14.10 9.85 25.64
N GLY A 21 -13.63 9.31 26.78
CA GLY A 21 -12.82 10.07 27.74
C GLY A 21 -11.48 10.61 27.18
N ARG A 22 -10.91 9.99 26.15
CA ARG A 22 -9.65 10.41 25.52
C ARG A 22 -9.85 11.33 24.31
N GLN A 23 -11.08 11.46 23.82
CA GLN A 23 -11.38 12.17 22.58
C GLN A 23 -10.99 13.65 22.64
N ASN A 24 -11.25 14.32 23.76
CA ASN A 24 -10.88 15.74 23.92
C ASN A 24 -9.37 15.95 23.87
N VAL A 25 -8.59 15.09 24.51
CA VAL A 25 -7.11 15.15 24.47
C VAL A 25 -6.61 14.96 23.05
N HIS A 26 -7.20 14.04 22.29
CA HIS A 26 -6.83 13.80 20.89
C HIS A 26 -7.15 15.00 19.99
N LEU A 27 -8.32 15.63 20.17
CA LEU A 27 -8.68 16.85 19.44
C LEU A 27 -7.72 18.02 19.74
N GLU A 28 -7.27 18.18 20.99
CA GLU A 28 -6.26 19.17 21.34
C GLU A 28 -4.91 18.88 20.66
N LYS A 29 -4.50 17.61 20.54
CA LYS A 29 -3.31 17.25 19.78
C LYS A 29 -3.44 17.58 18.29
N ILE A 30 -4.62 17.42 17.69
CA ILE A 30 -4.88 17.84 16.30
C ILE A 30 -4.73 19.37 16.17
N LYS A 31 -5.28 20.16 17.11
CA LYS A 31 -5.09 21.62 17.12
C LYS A 31 -3.62 22.02 17.23
N LYS A 32 -2.85 21.35 18.10
CA LYS A 32 -1.39 21.55 18.19
C LYS A 32 -0.69 21.20 16.88
N ALA A 33 -1.08 20.12 16.20
CA ALA A 33 -0.52 19.76 14.90
C ALA A 33 -0.82 20.83 13.82
N ILE A 34 -2.02 21.43 13.86
CA ILE A 34 -2.38 22.56 12.99
C ILE A 34 -1.54 23.81 13.31
N ASN A 35 -1.26 24.10 14.57
CA ASN A 35 -0.35 25.20 14.92
C ASN A 35 1.08 24.90 14.46
N ALA A 36 1.56 23.68 14.65
CA ALA A 36 2.89 23.26 14.22
C ALA A 36 3.07 23.36 12.70
N ILE A 37 2.09 22.91 11.89
CA ILE A 37 2.17 23.04 10.43
C ILE A 37 2.09 24.50 9.96
N ASN A 38 1.41 25.39 10.70
CA ASN A 38 1.35 26.82 10.38
C ASN A 38 2.68 27.54 10.62
N GLN A 39 3.45 27.07 11.59
CA GLN A 39 4.76 27.63 11.98
C GLN A 39 5.93 26.88 11.33
N PHE A 40 5.64 25.92 10.44
CA PHE A 40 6.64 25.06 9.86
C PHE A 40 7.60 25.84 8.96
N SER A 41 8.90 25.73 9.23
CA SER A 41 9.96 26.27 8.37
C SER A 41 10.70 25.12 7.70
N ILE A 42 10.75 25.15 6.36
CA ILE A 42 11.44 24.15 5.55
C ILE A 42 12.94 24.16 5.84
N GLU A 43 13.54 25.34 6.00
CA GLU A 43 14.97 25.50 6.30
C GLU A 43 15.31 24.90 7.66
N ASN A 44 14.54 25.26 8.70
CA ASN A 44 14.71 24.71 10.04
C ASN A 44 14.53 23.19 10.07
N PHE A 45 13.51 22.67 9.36
CA PHE A 45 13.29 21.23 9.24
C PHE A 45 14.48 20.51 8.59
N LYS A 46 15.01 21.05 7.48
CA LYS A 46 16.17 20.46 6.78
C LYS A 46 17.41 20.46 7.67
N GLN A 47 17.65 21.55 8.39
CA GLN A 47 18.75 21.64 9.35
C GLN A 47 18.61 20.58 10.45
N LEU A 48 17.47 20.54 11.14
CA LEU A 48 17.23 19.58 12.23
C LEU A 48 17.24 18.12 11.74
N LYS A 49 16.75 17.84 10.53
CA LYS A 49 16.79 16.51 9.93
C LYS A 49 18.24 16.04 9.72
N ASN A 50 19.13 16.93 9.27
CA ASN A 50 20.54 16.63 9.07
C ASN A 50 21.29 16.49 10.41
N GLU A 51 21.03 17.38 11.37
CA GLU A 51 21.68 17.36 12.68
C GLU A 51 21.30 16.12 13.51
N LYS A 52 20.02 15.72 13.46
CA LYS A 52 19.47 14.64 14.29
C LYS A 52 19.26 13.32 13.54
N SER A 53 19.73 13.18 12.30
CA SER A 53 19.43 12.00 11.45
C SER A 53 19.71 10.66 12.13
N ASN A 54 20.79 10.59 12.91
CA ASN A 54 21.25 9.37 13.59
C ASN A 54 20.59 9.14 14.96
N GLU A 55 19.84 10.11 15.47
CA GLU A 55 19.23 10.09 16.81
C GLU A 55 17.71 9.83 16.76
N LEU A 56 17.12 9.88 15.56
CA LEU A 56 15.68 9.72 15.38
C LEU A 56 15.25 8.25 15.53
N SER A 57 14.34 8.02 16.48
CA SER A 57 13.66 6.73 16.66
C SER A 57 12.48 6.53 15.70
N PHE A 58 12.23 7.49 14.81
CA PHE A 58 11.14 7.47 13.86
C PHE A 58 11.58 8.06 12.52
N VAL A 59 10.83 7.69 11.49
CA VAL A 59 11.16 7.98 10.11
C VAL A 59 10.53 9.32 9.69
N VAL A 60 11.28 10.15 8.95
CA VAL A 60 10.85 11.48 8.49
C VAL A 60 11.03 11.63 6.96
N PRO A 61 10.02 12.15 6.24
CA PRO A 61 10.06 12.31 4.80
C PRO A 61 11.03 13.41 4.38
N THR A 62 11.30 13.56 3.09
CA THR A 62 11.94 14.77 2.57
C THR A 62 10.87 15.73 2.06
N ILE A 63 10.91 16.96 2.58
CA ILE A 63 9.94 18.02 2.33
C ILE A 63 10.63 19.14 1.54
N VAL A 64 10.17 19.37 0.32
CA VAL A 64 10.69 20.41 -0.58
C VAL A 64 9.79 21.64 -0.60
N GLU A 65 8.47 21.42 -0.57
CA GLU A 65 7.45 22.46 -0.49
C GLU A 65 6.79 22.48 0.89
N HIS A 66 6.16 23.61 1.23
CA HIS A 66 5.52 23.76 2.52
C HIS A 66 4.34 22.76 2.67
N PRO A 67 4.28 21.93 3.72
CA PRO A 67 3.33 20.82 3.82
C PRO A 67 1.86 21.26 3.91
N LYS A 68 1.59 22.52 4.27
CA LYS A 68 0.24 23.12 4.27
C LYS A 68 -0.24 23.56 2.88
N ASN A 69 0.61 23.58 1.86
CA ASN A 69 0.18 23.96 0.51
C ASN A 69 -0.91 23.00 0.03
N ARG A 70 -1.89 23.58 -0.66
CA ARG A 70 -3.05 22.87 -1.20
C ARG A 70 -3.20 23.22 -2.67
N TYR A 71 -3.56 22.22 -3.44
CA TYR A 71 -3.70 22.32 -4.88
C TYR A 71 -5.07 21.78 -5.25
N SER A 72 -5.82 22.59 -6.02
CA SER A 72 -7.07 22.18 -6.66
C SER A 72 -6.79 21.80 -8.12
N THR A 73 -7.57 20.88 -8.67
CA THR A 73 -7.62 20.68 -10.12
C THR A 73 -8.94 21.20 -10.67
N THR A 74 -8.87 21.86 -11.84
CA THR A 74 -10.06 22.33 -12.58
C THR A 74 -10.29 21.52 -13.85
N ASN A 75 -9.34 20.64 -14.21
CA ASN A 75 -9.40 19.87 -15.46
C ASN A 75 -10.32 18.67 -15.31
N LYS A 76 -11.48 18.73 -15.97
CA LYS A 76 -12.36 17.57 -16.15
C LYS A 76 -11.95 16.83 -17.42
N ILE A 77 -11.71 15.53 -17.27
CA ILE A 77 -11.32 14.64 -18.37
C ILE A 77 -12.45 13.64 -18.56
N TYR A 78 -13.08 13.71 -19.74
CA TYR A 78 -14.26 12.90 -20.04
C TYR A 78 -13.94 11.62 -20.82
N GLU A 79 -12.82 11.61 -21.55
CA GLU A 79 -12.36 10.45 -22.32
C GLU A 79 -10.97 10.06 -21.84
N TYR A 80 -10.86 8.86 -21.27
CA TYR A 80 -9.60 8.30 -20.78
C TYR A 80 -9.75 6.79 -20.57
N CYS A 81 -8.63 6.11 -20.36
CA CYS A 81 -8.58 4.70 -20.02
C CYS A 81 -7.95 4.53 -18.64
N VAL A 82 -8.55 3.70 -17.78
CA VAL A 82 -7.97 3.28 -16.50
C VAL A 82 -7.65 1.80 -16.56
N MET A 83 -6.48 1.44 -16.05
CA MET A 83 -6.03 0.07 -15.85
C MET A 83 -5.72 -0.11 -14.38
N ALA A 84 -6.37 -1.07 -13.73
CA ALA A 84 -6.21 -1.35 -12.32
C ALA A 84 -5.91 -2.83 -12.12
N VAL A 85 -5.05 -3.13 -11.15
CA VAL A 85 -4.68 -4.49 -10.77
C VAL A 85 -4.72 -4.62 -9.26
N ASP A 86 -5.23 -5.75 -8.80
CA ASP A 86 -5.16 -6.21 -7.41
C ASP A 86 -4.86 -7.72 -7.41
N GLY A 87 -4.35 -8.22 -6.31
CA GLY A 87 -3.99 -9.62 -6.14
C GLY A 87 -4.56 -10.20 -4.86
N SER A 88 -4.78 -11.50 -4.84
CA SER A 88 -4.95 -12.24 -3.60
C SER A 88 -4.25 -13.59 -3.66
N GLN A 89 -4.14 -14.27 -2.54
CA GLN A 89 -3.32 -15.47 -2.45
C GLN A 89 -3.93 -16.57 -1.57
N ILE A 90 -3.61 -17.81 -1.92
CA ILE A 90 -3.71 -18.99 -1.05
C ILE A 90 -2.30 -19.27 -0.54
N GLU A 91 -2.12 -19.12 0.77
CA GLU A 91 -0.85 -19.42 1.42
C GLU A 91 -0.57 -20.92 1.46
N MET A 92 0.70 -21.27 1.68
CA MET A 92 1.09 -22.65 1.93
C MET A 92 0.39 -23.18 3.20
N ASP A 93 -0.36 -24.27 3.06
CA ASP A 93 -0.97 -24.96 4.19
C ASP A 93 -0.09 -26.15 4.60
N ARG A 94 0.45 -26.12 5.82
CA ARG A 94 1.25 -27.22 6.41
C ARG A 94 0.46 -28.52 6.58
N HIS A 95 -0.87 -28.46 6.45
CA HIS A 95 -1.75 -29.61 6.51
C HIS A 95 -2.27 -30.06 5.13
N ALA A 96 -1.92 -29.33 4.07
CA ALA A 96 -2.20 -29.76 2.70
C ALA A 96 -1.29 -30.92 2.29
N PRO A 97 -1.73 -31.75 1.33
CA PRO A 97 -0.95 -32.89 0.87
C PRO A 97 0.31 -32.53 0.06
N THR A 98 0.46 -31.27 -0.34
CA THR A 98 1.62 -30.78 -1.08
C THR A 98 1.93 -29.33 -0.72
N THR A 99 3.20 -28.95 -0.74
CA THR A 99 3.64 -27.58 -0.52
C THR A 99 3.47 -26.79 -1.81
N CYS A 100 2.47 -25.91 -1.85
CA CYS A 100 2.25 -24.99 -2.94
C CYS A 100 1.54 -23.74 -2.43
N PHE A 101 1.63 -22.66 -3.20
CA PHE A 101 0.80 -21.48 -2.99
C PHE A 101 0.22 -21.03 -4.32
N LEU A 102 -0.85 -20.25 -4.26
CA LEU A 102 -1.51 -19.71 -5.44
C LEU A 102 -1.62 -18.20 -5.31
N ILE A 103 -1.27 -17.48 -6.37
CA ILE A 103 -1.54 -16.05 -6.49
C ILE A 103 -2.58 -15.87 -7.59
N ASN A 104 -3.70 -15.22 -7.27
CA ASN A 104 -4.71 -14.82 -8.24
C ASN A 104 -4.59 -13.32 -8.48
N ILE A 105 -4.37 -12.92 -9.73
CA ILE A 105 -4.31 -11.52 -10.13
C ILE A 105 -5.61 -11.14 -10.85
N GLY A 106 -6.31 -10.17 -10.28
CA GLY A 106 -7.48 -9.53 -10.87
C GLY A 106 -7.09 -8.28 -11.62
N THR A 107 -7.62 -8.10 -12.83
CA THR A 107 -7.34 -6.92 -13.66
C THR A 107 -8.63 -6.28 -14.13
N CYS A 108 -8.66 -4.95 -14.15
CA CYS A 108 -9.75 -4.15 -14.65
C CYS A 108 -9.22 -3.11 -15.65
N THR A 109 -9.81 -3.02 -16.84
CA THR A 109 -9.57 -1.93 -17.79
C THR A 109 -10.90 -1.29 -18.15
N LEU A 110 -11.05 0.01 -17.86
CA LEU A 110 -12.24 0.78 -18.18
C LEU A 110 -11.87 1.92 -19.12
N LYS A 111 -12.54 2.01 -20.26
CA LYS A 111 -12.47 3.12 -21.20
C LYS A 111 -13.72 3.96 -21.05
N TYR A 112 -13.52 5.25 -20.79
CA TYR A 112 -14.57 6.26 -20.71
C TYR A 112 -14.57 7.12 -21.98
N GLY A 113 -15.73 7.68 -22.33
CA GLY A 113 -15.94 8.47 -23.53
C GLY A 113 -16.85 7.79 -24.55
N ASN A 114 -16.75 8.21 -25.81
CA ASN A 114 -17.65 7.77 -26.87
C ASN A 114 -17.56 6.28 -27.21
N ALA A 115 -16.37 5.69 -27.06
CA ALA A 115 -16.12 4.26 -27.27
C ALA A 115 -15.93 3.53 -25.93
N ALA A 116 -16.90 3.69 -25.03
CA ALA A 116 -16.84 3.12 -23.69
C ALA A 116 -16.74 1.58 -23.74
N LYS A 117 -15.84 1.02 -22.93
CA LYS A 117 -15.56 -0.41 -22.88
C LYS A 117 -15.04 -0.82 -21.50
N SER A 118 -15.45 -1.99 -21.03
CA SER A 118 -14.90 -2.62 -19.83
C SER A 118 -14.30 -3.99 -20.17
N ILE A 119 -13.14 -4.28 -19.62
CA ILE A 119 -12.47 -5.58 -19.73
C ILE A 119 -12.03 -6.00 -18.34
N PHE A 120 -12.42 -7.20 -17.93
CA PHE A 120 -12.08 -7.80 -16.64
C PHE A 120 -11.39 -9.14 -16.87
N SER A 121 -10.45 -9.49 -16.00
CA SER A 121 -9.79 -10.79 -16.04
C SER A 121 -9.38 -11.22 -14.64
N SER A 122 -9.46 -12.53 -14.38
CA SER A 122 -8.91 -13.20 -13.20
C SER A 122 -7.92 -14.25 -13.68
N THR A 123 -6.68 -14.18 -13.19
CA THR A 123 -5.58 -15.06 -13.62
C THR A 123 -4.93 -15.73 -12.41
N PRO A 124 -5.31 -16.98 -12.07
CA PRO A 124 -4.65 -17.74 -11.03
C PRO A 124 -3.34 -18.37 -11.54
N ILE A 125 -2.28 -18.27 -10.75
CA ILE A 125 -0.98 -18.89 -10.99
C ILE A 125 -0.64 -19.77 -9.78
N LEU A 126 -0.53 -21.08 -10.02
CA LEU A 126 -0.08 -22.06 -9.03
C LEU A 126 1.44 -22.15 -9.05
N TYR A 127 2.05 -21.95 -7.89
CA TYR A 127 3.48 -22.15 -7.66
C TYR A 127 3.65 -23.43 -6.85
N ALA A 128 4.35 -24.40 -7.42
CA ALA A 128 4.48 -25.74 -6.84
C ALA A 128 5.84 -26.41 -7.09
N LYS A 129 6.71 -25.81 -7.93
CA LYS A 129 8.07 -26.33 -8.12
C LYS A 129 8.98 -25.85 -7.01
N ASN A 130 9.96 -26.67 -6.60
CA ASN A 130 10.83 -26.34 -5.47
C ASN A 130 11.55 -24.97 -5.62
N ASP A 131 11.97 -24.63 -6.83
CA ASP A 131 12.60 -23.34 -7.17
C ASP A 131 11.63 -22.15 -7.20
N GLU A 132 10.33 -22.40 -7.38
CA GLU A 132 9.28 -21.39 -7.31
C GLU A 132 8.82 -21.10 -5.87
N LEU A 133 9.08 -22.02 -4.95
CA LEU A 133 8.60 -21.94 -3.56
C LEU A 133 9.60 -21.27 -2.61
N VAL A 134 10.85 -21.08 -3.05
CA VAL A 134 11.92 -20.54 -2.22
C VAL A 134 12.71 -19.46 -2.93
N ILE A 135 13.26 -18.54 -2.15
CA ILE A 135 14.36 -17.66 -2.56
C ILE A 135 15.64 -18.39 -2.18
N LYS A 136 16.50 -18.64 -3.18
CA LYS A 136 17.77 -19.33 -2.98
C LYS A 136 18.91 -18.35 -2.85
N ASN A 137 19.73 -18.56 -1.82
CA ASN A 137 21.01 -17.91 -1.69
C ASN A 137 22.10 -18.82 -2.28
N GLU A 138 22.59 -18.52 -3.47
CA GLU A 138 23.63 -19.33 -4.13
C GLU A 138 24.99 -19.26 -3.41
N LEU A 139 25.24 -18.23 -2.59
CA LEU A 139 26.52 -18.06 -1.89
C LEU A 139 26.66 -19.02 -0.69
N ASN A 140 25.57 -19.27 0.03
CA ASN A 140 25.58 -20.12 1.24
C ASN A 140 24.60 -21.29 1.19
N TYR A 141 23.93 -21.51 0.04
CA TYR A 141 22.93 -22.55 -0.20
C TYR A 141 21.75 -22.53 0.78
N SER A 142 21.49 -21.39 1.43
CA SER A 142 20.28 -21.23 2.24
C SER A 142 19.06 -20.99 1.35
N GLU A 143 17.92 -21.53 1.78
CA GLU A 143 16.65 -21.38 1.11
C GLU A 143 15.65 -20.74 2.07
N ARG A 144 14.88 -19.78 1.55
CA ARG A 144 13.79 -19.15 2.30
C ARG A 144 12.48 -19.42 1.60
N LEU A 145 11.54 -20.06 2.31
CA LEU A 145 10.20 -20.26 1.78
C LEU A 145 9.50 -18.92 1.54
N ILE A 146 8.81 -18.83 0.40
CA ILE A 146 7.97 -17.69 0.04
C ILE A 146 6.63 -17.82 0.79
N GLU A 147 6.62 -17.40 2.06
CA GLU A 147 5.44 -17.36 2.92
C GLU A 147 5.29 -15.98 3.58
N GLY A 148 4.10 -15.68 4.12
CA GLY A 148 3.83 -14.43 4.84
C GLY A 148 4.20 -13.18 4.04
N ASP A 149 5.10 -12.35 4.60
CA ASP A 149 5.55 -11.09 4.00
C ASP A 149 6.26 -11.29 2.64
N LEU A 150 6.96 -12.41 2.44
CA LEU A 150 7.62 -12.72 1.16
C LEU A 150 6.60 -13.11 0.09
N LEU A 151 5.54 -13.81 0.47
CA LEU A 151 4.44 -14.11 -0.45
C LEU A 151 3.66 -12.84 -0.83
N ALA A 152 3.43 -11.95 0.14
CA ALA A 152 2.84 -10.65 -0.13
C ALA A 152 3.72 -9.81 -1.08
N ALA A 153 5.05 -9.85 -0.91
CA ALA A 153 6.00 -9.21 -1.80
C ALA A 153 5.96 -9.79 -3.23
N LYS A 154 5.99 -11.13 -3.36
CA LYS A 154 5.85 -11.84 -4.63
C LYS A 154 4.55 -11.43 -5.36
N ARG A 155 3.44 -11.35 -4.62
CA ARG A 155 2.14 -10.89 -5.14
C ARG A 155 2.26 -9.46 -5.69
N SER A 156 2.84 -8.53 -4.96
CA SER A 156 3.00 -7.14 -5.43
C SER A 156 3.88 -7.01 -6.68
N VAL A 157 4.91 -7.86 -6.83
CA VAL A 157 5.68 -7.95 -8.07
C VAL A 157 4.83 -8.49 -9.23
N ASP A 158 3.99 -9.50 -8.99
CA ASP A 158 3.08 -10.03 -10.01
C ASP A 158 2.01 -8.99 -10.40
N GLU A 159 1.46 -8.23 -9.45
CA GLU A 159 0.49 -7.14 -9.70
C GLU A 159 1.04 -6.09 -10.67
N ILE A 160 2.24 -5.54 -10.39
CA ILE A 160 2.85 -4.53 -11.26
C ILE A 160 3.25 -5.10 -12.62
N LYS A 161 3.68 -6.37 -12.68
CA LYS A 161 3.99 -7.07 -13.93
C LYS A 161 2.75 -7.21 -14.81
N PHE A 162 1.61 -7.59 -14.23
CA PHE A 162 0.35 -7.66 -14.98
C PHE A 162 -0.09 -6.28 -15.46
N LEU A 163 0.03 -5.25 -14.62
CA LEU A 163 -0.28 -3.87 -15.01
C LEU A 163 0.60 -3.38 -16.17
N GLY A 164 1.91 -3.65 -16.13
CA GLY A 164 2.85 -3.34 -17.22
C GLY A 164 2.48 -4.05 -18.52
N ASN A 165 2.05 -5.31 -18.44
CA ASN A 165 1.57 -6.06 -19.61
C ASN A 165 0.28 -5.49 -20.21
N LEU A 166 -0.67 -5.04 -19.38
CA LEU A 166 -1.90 -4.37 -19.84
C LEU A 166 -1.56 -3.07 -20.56
N LEU A 167 -0.69 -2.25 -19.94
CA LEU A 167 -0.26 -0.98 -20.51
C LEU A 167 0.44 -1.18 -21.86
N LYS A 168 1.33 -2.17 -21.97
CA LYS A 168 2.04 -2.51 -23.21
C LYS A 168 1.12 -3.01 -24.32
N LYS A 169 0.06 -3.77 -23.99
CA LYS A 169 -0.91 -4.29 -24.97
C LYS A 169 -1.88 -3.21 -25.46
N SER A 170 -2.03 -2.12 -24.71
CA SER A 170 -2.94 -1.03 -25.07
C SER A 170 -2.33 -0.11 -26.12
N SER A 171 -3.01 0.01 -27.27
CA SER A 171 -2.70 0.97 -28.33
C SER A 171 -3.50 2.28 -28.21
N GLU A 172 -4.20 2.49 -27.10
CA GLU A 172 -5.05 3.67 -26.89
C GLU A 172 -4.20 4.96 -26.77
N GLN A 173 -4.60 5.99 -27.52
CA GLN A 173 -3.98 7.32 -27.48
C GLN A 173 -4.66 8.29 -26.51
N LEU A 174 -5.75 7.86 -25.88
CA LEU A 174 -6.43 8.63 -24.84
C LEU A 174 -5.51 8.83 -23.63
N PRO A 175 -5.79 9.81 -22.75
CA PRO A 175 -5.20 9.83 -21.42
C PRO A 175 -5.38 8.49 -20.71
N ARG A 176 -4.34 8.03 -19.99
CA ARG A 176 -4.32 6.73 -19.32
C ARG A 176 -3.90 6.89 -17.87
N ILE A 177 -4.56 6.17 -16.98
CA ILE A 177 -4.16 6.03 -15.57
C ILE A 177 -4.01 4.55 -15.22
N CYS A 178 -2.86 4.22 -14.65
CA CYS A 178 -2.53 2.89 -14.15
C CYS A 178 -2.55 2.93 -12.61
N LEU A 179 -3.33 2.06 -11.98
CA LEU A 179 -3.53 2.03 -10.53
C LEU A 179 -3.18 0.67 -9.93
N LEU A 180 -2.50 0.72 -8.79
CA LEU A 180 -2.34 -0.39 -7.85
C LEU A 180 -3.06 -0.07 -6.54
N ASP A 181 -3.53 -1.09 -5.82
CA ASP A 181 -4.06 -0.94 -4.48
C ASP A 181 -2.96 -1.19 -3.42
N GLY A 182 -2.85 -0.29 -2.46
CA GLY A 182 -1.87 -0.39 -1.38
C GLY A 182 -0.59 0.41 -1.61
N SER A 183 0.45 0.07 -0.85
CA SER A 183 1.73 0.79 -0.80
C SER A 183 2.66 0.36 -1.93
N LEU A 184 3.21 1.33 -2.67
CA LEU A 184 4.25 1.05 -3.67
C LEU A 184 5.56 0.70 -2.98
N GLN A 185 5.81 1.27 -1.79
CA GLN A 185 6.94 0.89 -0.97
C GLN A 185 6.66 -0.47 -0.31
N MET A 186 7.51 -1.47 -0.57
CA MET A 186 7.39 -2.83 -0.03
C MET A 186 7.78 -2.90 1.47
N ILE A 187 7.05 -2.15 2.30
CA ILE A 187 7.28 -1.98 3.73
C ILE A 187 7.15 -3.31 4.50
N SER A 188 6.42 -4.30 3.97
CA SER A 188 6.37 -5.66 4.53
C SER A 188 7.75 -6.30 4.61
N LEU A 189 8.69 -5.89 3.76
CA LEU A 189 10.07 -6.39 3.78
C LEU A 189 10.95 -5.76 4.86
N LYS A 190 10.37 -5.05 5.83
CA LYS A 190 11.08 -4.48 7.00
C LYS A 190 11.92 -5.48 7.79
N GLY A 191 11.41 -6.70 7.96
CA GLY A 191 12.16 -7.77 8.63
C GLY A 191 13.39 -8.25 7.86
N TYR A 192 13.54 -7.85 6.59
CA TYR A 192 14.55 -8.34 5.64
C TYR A 192 15.53 -7.25 5.19
N TYR A 193 15.64 -6.13 5.93
CA TYR A 193 16.57 -5.03 5.57
C TYR A 193 18.04 -5.46 5.45
N ASN A 194 18.42 -6.53 6.16
CA ASN A 194 19.77 -7.09 6.13
C ASN A 194 19.88 -8.33 5.23
N ASP A 195 18.85 -8.63 4.42
CA ASP A 195 18.84 -9.75 3.49
C ASP A 195 18.87 -9.26 2.05
N GLU A 196 20.07 -8.99 1.56
CA GLU A 196 20.31 -8.43 0.22
C GLU A 196 19.66 -9.26 -0.90
N ILE A 197 19.55 -10.58 -0.72
CA ILE A 197 18.99 -11.47 -1.75
C ILE A 197 17.48 -11.31 -1.83
N VAL A 198 16.79 -11.21 -0.69
CA VAL A 198 15.35 -10.91 -0.66
C VAL A 198 15.07 -9.55 -1.29
N LEU A 199 15.88 -8.54 -0.96
CA LEU A 199 15.73 -7.18 -1.49
C LEU A 199 16.03 -7.14 -3.00
N HIS A 200 17.08 -7.81 -3.45
CA HIS A 200 17.42 -7.92 -4.86
C HIS A 200 16.32 -8.65 -5.65
N GLU A 201 15.82 -9.78 -5.16
CA GLU A 201 14.78 -10.58 -5.82
C GLU A 201 13.49 -9.77 -6.02
N PHE A 202 12.95 -9.17 -4.94
CA PHE A 202 11.63 -8.54 -5.01
C PHE A 202 11.65 -7.07 -5.38
N ILE A 203 12.68 -6.32 -5.00
CA ILE A 203 12.73 -4.87 -5.26
C ILE A 203 13.46 -4.62 -6.57
N GLU A 204 14.74 -4.97 -6.69
CA GLU A 204 15.54 -4.64 -7.88
C GLU A 204 15.10 -5.45 -9.11
N SER A 205 15.14 -6.77 -9.01
CA SER A 205 14.80 -7.69 -10.11
C SER A 205 13.28 -7.81 -10.33
N GLY A 206 12.48 -7.55 -9.30
CA GLY A 206 11.02 -7.53 -9.37
C GLY A 206 10.46 -6.15 -9.67
N MET A 207 10.18 -5.38 -8.62
CA MET A 207 9.46 -4.10 -8.67
C MET A 207 10.11 -3.06 -9.60
N VAL A 208 11.41 -2.81 -9.46
CA VAL A 208 12.17 -1.81 -10.25
C VAL A 208 12.24 -2.22 -11.71
N THR A 209 12.43 -3.50 -12.01
CA THR A 209 12.42 -4.00 -13.39
C THR A 209 11.09 -3.72 -14.09
N GLU A 210 9.95 -3.92 -13.40
CA GLU A 210 8.64 -3.60 -13.98
C GLU A 210 8.38 -2.08 -14.02
N LEU A 211 8.80 -1.33 -13.01
CA LEU A 211 8.74 0.14 -13.02
C LEU A 211 9.56 0.75 -14.17
N ASN A 212 10.71 0.17 -14.52
CA ASN A 212 11.52 0.58 -15.66
C ASN A 212 10.75 0.41 -16.98
N LYS A 213 10.08 -0.73 -17.16
CA LYS A 213 9.24 -0.98 -18.35
C LYS A 213 8.08 0.02 -18.43
N ILE A 214 7.39 0.27 -17.31
CA ILE A 214 6.31 1.25 -17.24
C ILE A 214 6.83 2.67 -17.54
N LYS A 215 7.95 3.07 -16.93
CA LYS A 215 8.60 4.38 -17.14
C LYS A 215 8.95 4.61 -18.61
N SER A 216 9.48 3.60 -19.31
CA SER A 216 9.76 3.68 -20.75
C SER A 216 8.51 4.03 -21.56
N ILE A 217 7.41 3.30 -21.32
CA ILE A 217 6.14 3.52 -22.03
C ILE A 217 5.55 4.91 -21.71
N ILE A 218 5.67 5.36 -20.46
CA ILE A 218 5.18 6.68 -20.04
C ILE A 218 6.05 7.80 -20.63
N THR A 219 7.36 7.62 -20.71
CA THR A 219 8.25 8.64 -21.28
C THR A 219 8.02 8.82 -22.78
N GLU A 220 7.67 7.73 -23.49
CA GLU A 220 7.26 7.76 -24.89
C GLU A 220 5.82 8.29 -25.11
N SER A 221 4.99 8.41 -24.06
CA SER A 221 3.60 8.84 -24.16
C SER A 221 3.26 9.98 -23.20
N THR A 222 2.90 11.16 -23.73
CA THR A 222 2.72 12.36 -22.89
C THR A 222 1.51 12.33 -21.95
N ASN A 223 0.61 11.34 -22.09
CA ASN A 223 -0.70 11.33 -21.44
C ASN A 223 -0.96 10.08 -20.58
N THR A 224 0.09 9.43 -20.07
CA THR A 224 -0.05 8.24 -19.20
C THR A 224 0.48 8.53 -17.81
N VAL A 225 -0.27 8.18 -16.78
CA VAL A 225 0.13 8.33 -15.38
C VAL A 225 0.01 7.01 -14.64
N PHE A 226 0.83 6.84 -13.60
CA PHE A 226 0.88 5.65 -12.76
C PHE A 226 0.88 6.06 -11.28
N ALA A 227 0.10 5.37 -10.46
CA ALA A 227 0.07 5.59 -9.02
C ALA A 227 -0.38 4.35 -8.26
N SER A 228 0.00 4.28 -6.99
CA SER A 228 -0.57 3.38 -6.00
C SER A 228 -1.53 4.17 -5.10
N TYR A 229 -2.69 3.60 -4.80
CA TYR A 229 -3.72 4.23 -3.99
C TYR A 229 -3.79 3.56 -2.61
N ILE A 230 -3.73 4.36 -1.55
CA ILE A 230 -3.89 3.89 -0.17
C ILE A 230 -5.12 4.58 0.43
N SER A 231 -6.20 3.81 0.58
CA SER A 231 -7.40 4.24 1.31
C SER A 231 -7.11 4.32 2.81
N TYR A 232 -7.72 5.30 3.47
CA TYR A 232 -7.69 5.50 4.92
C TYR A 232 -6.30 5.25 5.57
N PRO A 233 -5.23 5.94 5.11
CA PRO A 233 -3.86 5.64 5.46
C PRO A 233 -3.60 5.86 6.95
N ASN A 234 -2.76 5.02 7.54
CA ASN A 234 -2.38 5.08 8.96
C ASN A 234 -0.96 5.69 9.18
N SER A 235 -0.50 6.47 8.21
CA SER A 235 0.83 7.10 8.19
C SER A 235 0.95 8.28 9.15
N THR A 236 2.19 8.55 9.56
CA THR A 236 2.57 9.63 10.46
C THR A 236 3.81 10.39 9.95
N ASP A 237 4.11 10.30 8.65
CA ASP A 237 5.31 10.89 8.05
C ASP A 237 5.36 12.41 8.27
N ILE A 238 4.23 13.10 8.03
CA ILE A 238 4.14 14.56 8.20
C ILE A 238 4.08 14.91 9.69
N ILE A 239 3.33 14.17 10.49
CA ILE A 239 3.33 14.35 11.96
C ILE A 239 4.74 14.17 12.53
N ASN A 240 5.53 13.22 12.03
CA ASN A 240 6.92 13.02 12.43
C ASN A 240 7.80 14.21 12.05
N ALA A 241 7.63 14.77 10.85
CA ALA A 241 8.33 15.98 10.44
C ALA A 241 7.98 17.19 11.33
N LEU A 242 6.70 17.35 11.68
CA LEU A 242 6.25 18.42 12.57
C LEU A 242 6.82 18.28 13.99
N LYS A 243 6.82 17.06 14.55
CA LYS A 243 7.44 16.77 15.86
C LYS A 243 8.91 17.15 15.90
N LEU A 244 9.64 16.90 14.82
CA LEU A 244 11.06 17.24 14.72
C LEU A 244 11.28 18.74 14.90
N THR A 245 10.39 19.57 14.34
CA THR A 245 10.48 21.03 14.44
C THR A 245 9.85 21.62 15.70
N SER A 246 8.83 20.97 16.28
CA SER A 246 8.07 21.52 17.42
C SER A 246 8.58 21.07 18.79
N CYS A 247 9.20 19.89 18.90
CA CYS A 247 9.75 19.40 20.16
C CYS A 247 11.23 19.78 20.30
N GLN A 248 11.53 20.71 21.21
CA GLN A 248 12.89 21.20 21.49
C GLN A 248 13.75 20.27 22.37
N SER A 249 13.24 19.09 22.75
CA SER A 249 13.99 18.16 23.61
C SER A 249 15.09 17.43 22.83
N GLU A 250 16.18 17.09 23.52
CA GLU A 250 17.26 16.21 23.02
C GLU A 250 16.72 14.82 22.66
N SER A 251 15.74 14.30 23.41
CA SER A 251 15.07 13.03 23.07
C SER A 251 13.58 13.26 22.84
N ILE A 252 13.12 13.15 21.59
CA ILE A 252 11.71 13.33 21.23
C ILE A 252 10.91 12.10 21.70
N LYS A 253 10.51 12.09 22.98
CA LYS A 253 9.66 11.05 23.59
C LYS A 253 8.16 11.31 23.35
N CYS A 254 7.83 11.81 22.16
CA CYS A 254 6.48 12.15 21.75
C CYS A 254 5.88 11.06 20.84
N GLY A 255 5.47 9.95 21.46
CA GLY A 255 4.83 8.81 20.79
C GLY A 255 3.30 8.78 20.96
N ARG A 256 2.64 7.77 20.39
CA ARG A 256 1.17 7.57 20.50
C ARG A 256 0.67 7.53 21.94
N PHE A 257 1.46 6.94 22.83
CA PHE A 257 1.20 6.83 24.27
C PHE A 257 2.20 7.65 25.11
N GLY A 258 2.94 8.58 24.50
CA GLY A 258 4.04 9.28 25.16
C GLY A 258 3.59 10.14 26.35
N ASN A 259 4.48 10.30 27.33
CA ASN A 259 4.32 11.24 28.43
C ASN A 259 4.51 12.66 27.92
N GLU A 260 3.51 13.52 28.08
CA GLU A 260 3.54 14.95 27.74
C GLU A 260 4.66 15.72 28.46
N GLN A 261 5.23 15.13 29.52
CA GLN A 261 6.28 15.73 30.35
C GLN A 261 7.59 16.04 29.59
N SER A 262 7.87 15.39 28.46
CA SER A 262 9.12 15.62 27.69
C SER A 262 8.95 16.60 26.50
N CYS A 263 7.72 16.92 26.11
CA CYS A 263 7.42 17.88 25.04
C CYS A 263 6.01 18.43 25.24
N SER A 264 5.89 19.70 25.68
CA SER A 264 4.59 20.37 25.89
C SER A 264 3.75 20.47 24.61
N GLU A 265 4.43 20.53 23.46
CA GLU A 265 3.85 20.53 22.11
C GLU A 265 3.71 19.12 21.51
N CYS A 266 3.60 18.09 22.34
CA CYS A 266 3.55 16.73 21.83
C CYS A 266 2.26 16.43 21.02
N ILE A 267 2.44 16.21 19.72
CA ILE A 267 1.40 15.83 18.76
C ILE A 267 1.37 14.32 18.45
N GLY A 268 2.12 13.52 19.22
CA GLY A 268 2.24 12.08 19.03
C GLY A 268 0.89 11.37 19.17
N GLY A 269 0.60 10.48 18.22
CA GLY A 269 -0.66 9.74 18.13
C GLY A 269 -1.68 10.32 17.14
N VAL A 270 -1.47 11.56 16.69
CA VAL A 270 -2.19 12.13 15.53
C VAL A 270 -1.67 11.47 14.25
N LEU A 271 -2.56 11.23 13.30
CA LEU A 271 -2.26 10.65 12.00
C LEU A 271 -2.27 11.72 10.91
N ASP A 272 -1.51 11.51 9.85
CA ASP A 272 -1.45 12.46 8.73
C ASP A 272 -2.84 12.70 8.11
N ARG A 273 -3.67 11.65 8.00
CA ARG A 273 -5.05 11.79 7.51
C ARG A 273 -5.93 12.70 8.38
N GLU A 274 -5.69 12.77 9.68
CA GLU A 274 -6.45 13.63 10.62
C GLU A 274 -5.99 15.08 10.53
N LEU A 275 -4.70 15.29 10.28
CA LEU A 275 -4.15 16.61 9.99
C LEU A 275 -4.72 17.13 8.67
N PHE A 276 -4.63 16.35 7.59
CA PHE A 276 -5.06 16.78 6.27
C PHE A 276 -6.58 16.86 6.10
N SER A 277 -7.38 16.12 6.88
CA SER A 277 -8.84 16.30 6.89
C SER A 277 -9.28 17.67 7.38
N THR A 278 -8.42 18.35 8.14
CA THR A 278 -8.65 19.73 8.62
C THR A 278 -8.13 20.78 7.65
N ILE A 279 -7.17 20.44 6.79
CA ILE A 279 -6.44 21.39 5.91
C ILE A 279 -6.99 21.40 4.48
N LEU A 280 -7.29 20.22 3.93
CA LEU A 280 -7.69 20.05 2.55
C LEU A 280 -9.21 20.10 2.42
N SER A 281 -9.71 20.97 1.56
CA SER A 281 -11.10 20.95 1.10
C SER A 281 -11.31 19.77 0.15
N PRO A 282 -12.55 19.30 -0.05
CA PRO A 282 -12.79 18.23 -1.01
C PRO A 282 -12.30 18.56 -2.42
N GLY A 283 -11.62 17.59 -3.05
CA GLY A 283 -10.96 17.77 -4.34
C GLY A 283 -9.54 18.32 -4.25
N GLU A 284 -9.10 18.84 -3.10
CA GLU A 284 -7.74 19.35 -2.93
C GLU A 284 -6.74 18.24 -2.58
N ARG A 285 -5.52 18.40 -3.06
CA ARG A 285 -4.35 17.61 -2.64
C ARG A 285 -3.33 18.47 -1.90
N SER A 286 -2.50 17.84 -1.07
CA SER A 286 -1.33 18.46 -0.44
C SER A 286 -0.19 18.69 -1.44
N SER A 287 0.90 19.31 -0.98
CA SER A 287 2.22 19.17 -1.61
C SER A 287 2.64 17.69 -1.73
N VAL A 288 3.59 17.45 -2.64
CA VAL A 288 4.23 16.15 -2.82
C VAL A 288 5.46 16.07 -1.92
N PHE A 289 5.64 14.93 -1.27
CA PHE A 289 6.74 14.64 -0.36
C PHE A 289 7.50 13.43 -0.89
N TYR A 290 8.82 13.38 -0.67
CA TYR A 290 9.55 12.13 -0.90
C TYR A 290 9.38 11.23 0.32
N ALA A 291 9.08 9.96 0.07
CA ALA A 291 9.12 8.93 1.08
C ALA A 291 10.51 8.91 1.72
N SER A 292 10.52 8.54 2.99
CA SER A 292 11.71 8.63 3.81
C SER A 292 12.79 7.66 3.36
N GLU A 293 14.02 8.15 3.28
CA GLU A 293 15.19 7.36 2.93
C GLU A 293 15.44 6.30 4.01
N ASN A 294 15.58 5.05 3.58
CA ASN A 294 15.87 3.87 4.40
C ASN A 294 16.50 2.78 3.52
N SER A 295 16.94 1.67 4.12
CA SER A 295 17.59 0.57 3.40
C SER A 295 16.78 0.04 2.21
N LEU A 296 15.43 0.03 2.24
CA LEU A 296 14.64 -0.35 1.06
C LEU A 296 14.77 0.67 -0.06
N SER A 297 14.75 1.96 0.26
CA SER A 297 14.68 3.03 -0.74
C SER A 297 15.91 3.08 -1.65
N GLU A 298 17.05 2.57 -1.19
CA GLU A 298 18.28 2.46 -1.98
C GLU A 298 18.10 1.49 -3.17
N TYR A 299 17.41 0.37 -2.94
CA TYR A 299 17.11 -0.63 -3.96
C TYR A 299 16.11 -0.15 -5.01
N TYR A 300 15.38 0.95 -4.75
CA TYR A 300 14.45 1.55 -5.74
C TYR A 300 15.16 2.40 -6.80
N GLN A 301 16.47 2.68 -6.65
CA GLN A 301 17.28 3.39 -7.66
C GLN A 301 16.59 4.70 -8.13
N ASP A 302 16.40 4.88 -9.44
CA ASP A 302 15.75 6.04 -10.05
C ASP A 302 14.22 6.08 -9.88
N HIS A 303 13.65 5.18 -9.06
CA HIS A 303 12.23 5.08 -8.75
C HIS A 303 11.94 5.46 -7.29
N ARG A 304 12.68 6.41 -6.72
CA ARG A 304 12.37 6.99 -5.40
C ARG A 304 10.87 7.28 -5.31
N ILE A 305 10.26 6.83 -4.23
CA ILE A 305 8.82 6.95 -4.05
C ILE A 305 8.52 8.32 -3.46
N MET A 306 7.59 9.02 -4.10
CA MET A 306 6.98 10.23 -3.60
C MET A 306 5.52 9.94 -3.22
N PHE A 307 4.94 10.78 -2.38
CA PHE A 307 3.55 10.66 -1.99
C PHE A 307 2.90 12.02 -1.73
N PHE A 308 1.58 12.06 -1.83
CA PHE A 308 0.76 13.20 -1.40
C PHE A 308 -0.56 12.70 -0.83
N TYR A 309 -1.26 13.57 -0.10
CA TYR A 309 -2.59 13.31 0.42
C TYR A 309 -3.64 14.04 -0.41
N ILE A 310 -4.79 13.41 -0.60
CA ILE A 310 -5.92 13.99 -1.34
C ILE A 310 -7.22 13.80 -0.58
N ASN A 311 -8.05 14.85 -0.55
CA ASN A 311 -9.39 14.77 0.00
C ASN A 311 -10.39 14.37 -1.08
N VAL A 312 -10.93 13.15 -0.97
CA VAL A 312 -11.90 12.57 -1.92
C VAL A 312 -13.33 12.66 -1.36
N ASN A 313 -13.65 13.76 -0.66
CA ASN A 313 -14.84 14.02 0.16
C ASN A 313 -14.92 13.19 1.44
N ASN A 314 -15.05 11.87 1.31
CA ASN A 314 -15.40 10.99 2.43
C ASN A 314 -14.17 10.52 3.22
N GLU A 315 -12.99 10.60 2.62
CA GLU A 315 -11.73 10.21 3.23
C GLU A 315 -10.57 11.08 2.74
N ILE A 316 -9.48 11.06 3.51
CA ILE A 316 -8.17 11.46 3.02
C ILE A 316 -7.45 10.20 2.56
N ALA A 317 -7.14 10.13 1.27
CA ALA A 317 -6.34 9.06 0.70
C ALA A 317 -4.88 9.48 0.57
N ARG A 318 -3.96 8.51 0.56
CA ARG A 318 -2.55 8.72 0.23
C ARG A 318 -2.28 8.11 -1.14
N ILE A 319 -1.70 8.93 -2.01
CA ILE A 319 -1.31 8.52 -3.36
C ILE A 319 0.21 8.41 -3.38
N GLU A 320 0.74 7.26 -3.76
CA GLU A 320 2.17 7.03 -3.94
C GLU A 320 2.51 6.95 -5.42
N ILE A 321 3.60 7.60 -5.80
CA ILE A 321 4.05 7.75 -7.18
C ILE A 321 5.57 7.66 -7.26
N PRO A 322 6.15 7.11 -8.34
CA PRO A 322 7.57 7.25 -8.60
C PRO A 322 7.97 8.72 -8.82
N GLN A 323 9.22 9.07 -8.50
CA GLN A 323 9.73 10.44 -8.58
C GLN A 323 9.52 11.10 -9.96
N TRP A 324 9.66 10.34 -11.04
CA TRP A 324 9.49 10.84 -12.41
C TRP A 324 8.04 11.20 -12.79
N ILE A 325 7.04 10.75 -12.03
CA ILE A 325 5.67 11.29 -12.10
C ILE A 325 5.56 12.56 -11.24
N GLY A 326 6.06 12.50 -10.00
CA GLY A 326 5.91 13.58 -9.02
C GLY A 326 6.61 14.88 -9.39
N GLU A 327 7.75 14.78 -10.09
CA GLU A 327 8.53 15.94 -10.56
C GLU A 327 7.99 16.54 -11.86
N ASN A 328 7.06 15.86 -12.54
CA ASN A 328 6.42 16.37 -13.75
C ASN A 328 5.03 16.95 -13.42
N SER A 329 4.95 18.28 -13.37
CA SER A 329 3.72 18.99 -13.01
C SER A 329 2.50 18.65 -13.89
N LYS A 330 2.70 18.39 -15.19
CA LYS A 330 1.62 18.02 -16.11
C LYS A 330 1.07 16.63 -15.81
N LEU A 331 1.96 15.66 -15.55
CA LEU A 331 1.55 14.30 -15.17
C LEU A 331 0.88 14.30 -13.80
N LEU A 332 1.37 15.09 -12.86
CA LEU A 332 0.76 15.21 -11.52
C LEU A 332 -0.64 15.84 -11.58
N GLU A 333 -0.85 16.86 -12.41
CA GLU A 333 -2.18 17.46 -12.63
C GLU A 333 -3.15 16.48 -13.30
N LEU A 334 -2.69 15.75 -14.32
CA LEU A 334 -3.46 14.69 -14.96
C LEU A 334 -3.86 13.60 -13.96
N LEU A 335 -2.91 13.13 -13.15
CA LEU A 335 -3.14 12.12 -12.12
C LEU A 335 -4.18 12.58 -11.09
N HIS A 336 -4.04 13.82 -10.60
CA HIS A 336 -4.96 14.41 -9.65
C HIS A 336 -6.40 14.42 -10.18
N SER A 337 -6.60 14.89 -11.42
CA SER A 337 -7.91 14.88 -12.08
C SER A 337 -8.51 13.48 -12.22
N LEU A 338 -7.72 12.52 -12.69
CA LEU A 338 -8.21 11.17 -12.97
C LEU A 338 -8.52 10.38 -11.68
N ILE A 339 -7.74 10.56 -10.61
CA ILE A 339 -8.04 9.94 -9.31
C ILE A 339 -9.37 10.45 -8.76
N LEU A 340 -9.59 11.78 -8.76
CA LEU A 340 -10.84 12.35 -8.26
C LEU A 340 -12.05 11.81 -9.03
N ASP A 341 -11.94 11.71 -10.35
CA ASP A 341 -13.02 11.20 -11.19
C ASP A 341 -13.30 9.71 -10.94
N GLN A 342 -12.26 8.88 -10.73
CA GLN A 342 -12.42 7.47 -10.34
C GLN A 342 -13.03 7.32 -8.95
N CYS A 343 -12.61 8.12 -7.97
CA CYS A 343 -13.19 8.11 -6.62
C CYS A 343 -14.64 8.58 -6.62
N ALA A 344 -14.98 9.60 -7.42
CA ALA A 344 -16.36 10.07 -7.55
C ALA A 344 -17.28 8.96 -8.09
N LYS A 345 -16.81 8.17 -9.07
CA LYS A 345 -17.55 7.03 -9.62
C LYS A 345 -17.68 5.85 -8.63
N GLY A 346 -16.67 5.62 -7.79
CA GLY A 346 -16.67 4.56 -6.78
C GLY A 346 -17.03 5.02 -5.36
N LYS A 347 -17.75 6.15 -5.22
CA LYS A 347 -18.29 6.66 -3.94
C LYS A 347 -17.25 6.91 -2.84
N GLY A 348 -16.07 7.40 -3.23
CA GLY A 348 -14.97 7.74 -2.31
C GLY A 348 -13.74 6.85 -2.45
N TYR A 349 -13.79 5.80 -3.27
CA TYR A 349 -12.66 4.93 -3.60
C TYR A 349 -12.64 4.66 -5.12
N PRO A 350 -11.47 4.47 -5.79
CA PRO A 350 -11.43 4.29 -7.23
C PRO A 350 -12.24 3.07 -7.69
N VAL A 351 -13.27 3.29 -8.51
CA VAL A 351 -14.13 2.20 -9.00
C VAL A 351 -13.33 1.12 -9.73
N SER A 352 -12.29 1.49 -10.49
CA SER A 352 -11.42 0.53 -11.17
C SER A 352 -10.69 -0.42 -10.21
N LEU A 353 -10.28 0.06 -9.03
CA LEU A 353 -9.63 -0.78 -8.01
C LEU A 353 -10.64 -1.69 -7.33
N MET A 354 -11.87 -1.24 -7.09
CA MET A 354 -12.96 -2.11 -6.61
C MET A 354 -13.19 -3.29 -7.56
N GLU A 355 -13.31 -3.00 -8.85
CA GLU A 355 -13.52 -4.03 -9.86
C GLU A 355 -12.32 -4.99 -9.98
N ALA A 356 -11.09 -4.47 -9.89
CA ALA A 356 -9.89 -5.32 -9.87
C ALA A 356 -9.87 -6.25 -8.65
N HIS A 357 -10.23 -5.73 -7.47
CA HIS A 357 -10.35 -6.50 -6.23
C HIS A 357 -11.36 -7.64 -6.39
N GLU A 358 -12.56 -7.37 -6.91
CA GLU A 358 -13.59 -8.39 -7.12
C GLU A 358 -13.11 -9.53 -8.05
N GLN A 359 -12.25 -9.25 -9.03
CA GLN A 359 -11.63 -10.30 -9.86
C GLN A 359 -10.47 -11.03 -9.16
N ALA A 360 -9.83 -10.39 -8.19
CA ALA A 360 -8.68 -10.94 -7.48
C ALA A 360 -9.08 -11.81 -6.28
N VAL A 361 -10.22 -11.54 -5.64
CA VAL A 361 -10.64 -12.18 -4.39
C VAL A 361 -10.68 -13.70 -4.49
N VAL A 362 -9.92 -14.36 -3.62
CA VAL A 362 -10.00 -15.80 -3.37
C VAL A 362 -10.77 -16.04 -2.08
N THR A 363 -12.00 -16.53 -2.21
CA THR A 363 -12.91 -16.75 -1.09
C THR A 363 -12.55 -18.01 -0.29
N ASN A 364 -13.15 -18.16 0.90
CA ASN A 364 -13.02 -19.39 1.68
C ASN A 364 -13.60 -20.63 0.97
N ALA A 365 -14.59 -20.44 0.08
CA ALA A 365 -15.13 -21.53 -0.73
C ALA A 365 -14.13 -21.97 -1.82
N ASP A 366 -13.47 -21.00 -2.46
CA ASP A 366 -12.42 -21.26 -3.46
C ASP A 366 -11.24 -21.99 -2.83
N ARG A 367 -10.81 -21.58 -1.63
CA ARG A 367 -9.75 -22.27 -0.86
C ARG A 367 -10.07 -23.75 -0.63
N LYS A 368 -11.29 -24.05 -0.19
CA LYS A 368 -11.72 -25.45 0.01
C LYS A 368 -11.73 -26.22 -1.30
N THR A 369 -12.27 -25.61 -2.35
CA THR A 369 -12.34 -26.22 -3.68
C THR A 369 -10.94 -26.49 -4.24
N PHE A 370 -10.01 -25.56 -4.08
CA PHE A 370 -8.61 -25.69 -4.45
C PHE A 370 -7.93 -26.89 -3.77
N ILE A 371 -8.09 -27.03 -2.44
CA ILE A 371 -7.56 -28.18 -1.70
C ILE A 371 -8.17 -29.49 -2.22
N THR A 372 -9.49 -29.55 -2.44
CA THR A 372 -10.14 -30.73 -3.01
C THR A 372 -9.65 -31.06 -4.42
N MET A 373 -9.36 -30.05 -5.26
CA MET A 373 -8.78 -30.26 -6.59
C MET A 373 -7.38 -30.87 -6.51
N ILE A 374 -6.54 -30.39 -5.60
CA ILE A 374 -5.21 -30.96 -5.34
C ILE A 374 -5.33 -32.43 -4.91
N GLU A 375 -6.14 -32.71 -3.88
CA GLU A 375 -6.32 -34.07 -3.36
C GLU A 375 -6.78 -35.04 -4.45
N LYS A 376 -7.78 -34.66 -5.25
CA LYS A 376 -8.27 -35.49 -6.36
C LYS A 376 -7.18 -35.73 -7.43
N THR A 377 -6.40 -34.70 -7.75
CA THR A 377 -5.35 -34.79 -8.78
C THR A 377 -4.22 -35.70 -8.32
N LEU A 378 -3.77 -35.57 -7.06
CA LEU A 378 -2.75 -36.44 -6.48
C LEU A 378 -3.23 -37.89 -6.41
N HIS A 379 -4.47 -38.10 -5.99
CA HIS A 379 -5.08 -39.43 -5.97
C HIS A 379 -5.13 -40.07 -7.37
N HIS A 380 -5.53 -39.32 -8.40
CA HIS A 380 -5.54 -39.80 -9.79
C HIS A 380 -4.14 -40.17 -10.31
N GLN A 381 -3.09 -39.52 -9.81
CA GLN A 381 -1.70 -39.81 -10.14
C GLN A 381 -1.07 -40.88 -9.23
N ASN A 382 -1.87 -41.53 -8.36
CA ASN A 382 -1.41 -42.50 -7.34
C ASN A 382 -0.32 -41.94 -6.40
N ILE A 383 -0.35 -40.63 -6.13
CA ILE A 383 0.55 -39.98 -5.17
C ILE A 383 -0.11 -40.04 -3.78
N PRO A 384 0.57 -40.61 -2.76
CA PRO A 384 0.00 -40.73 -1.42
C PRO A 384 -0.25 -39.37 -0.76
N ILE A 385 -1.41 -39.21 -0.12
CA ILE A 385 -1.84 -38.00 0.58
C ILE A 385 -1.66 -38.24 2.09
N TYR A 386 -0.77 -37.47 2.73
CA TYR A 386 -0.57 -37.49 4.18
C TYR A 386 -1.16 -36.23 4.81
N THR A 387 -2.35 -36.32 5.39
CA THR A 387 -2.96 -35.19 6.13
C THR A 387 -2.69 -35.29 7.63
N SER A 388 -2.50 -34.17 8.32
CA SER A 388 -2.33 -34.14 9.78
C SER A 388 -3.56 -34.69 10.53
N MET A 389 -3.34 -35.51 11.58
CA MET A 389 -4.40 -36.04 12.45
C MET A 389 -5.27 -34.95 13.10
N LYS A 390 -4.73 -33.73 13.28
CA LYS A 390 -5.48 -32.58 13.79
C LYS A 390 -6.50 -32.01 12.79
N ASN A 391 -6.21 -32.11 11.49
CA ASN A 391 -7.16 -31.72 10.45
C ASN A 391 -8.26 -32.79 10.31
N HIS A 392 -7.87 -34.06 10.44
CA HIS A 392 -8.81 -35.18 10.50
C HIS A 392 -9.82 -35.04 11.65
N SER A 393 -9.37 -34.65 12.85
CA SER A 393 -10.27 -34.46 14.00
C SER A 393 -11.21 -33.26 13.88
N LYS A 394 -10.89 -32.24 13.06
CA LYS A 394 -11.78 -31.10 12.78
C LYS A 394 -12.88 -31.45 11.78
N ASN A 395 -12.60 -32.37 10.85
CA ASN A 395 -13.57 -32.88 9.88
C ASN A 395 -14.47 -33.97 10.49
N LEU A 396 -13.96 -34.71 11.47
CA LEU A 396 -14.76 -35.56 12.35
C LEU A 396 -15.49 -34.68 13.37
N ARG A 397 -16.64 -34.11 13.00
CA ARG A 397 -17.58 -33.60 14.01
C ARG A 397 -17.93 -34.78 14.93
N TRP A 398 -17.52 -34.71 16.19
CA TRP A 398 -18.02 -35.60 17.23
C TRP A 398 -19.54 -35.47 17.27
N LEU A 399 -20.24 -36.59 17.04
CA LEU A 399 -21.70 -36.73 17.14
C LEU A 399 -22.18 -36.41 18.56
#